data_AF-X0XAK5-F1
#
_entry.id   AF-X0XAK5-F1
#
_cell.length_a   1.000
_cell.length_b   1.000
_cell.length_c   1.000
_cell.angle_alpha   90.00
_cell.angle_beta   90.00
_cell.angle_gamma   90.00
#
_symmetry.space_group_name_H-M   'P 1'
#
loop_
_entity.id
_entity.type
_entity.pdbx_description
1 polymer ?
#
loop_
_entity_poly.entity_id
_entity_poly.type
_entity_poly.pdbx_seq_one_letter_code
_entity_poly.pdbx_strand_id
1 'polypeptide(L)'
;MLRTILCLAVLLSSQSVSAQKRSDYFNAPYGELLAGSTERVGLWWSSSGWKISPDKPPPETKGRTIVIRAARNEAEAAQLVVRPTVSLKGFTVRSGALTGPGGATIPAKNVEVLKVRYVNVTHPTDKSSVPGLWPDPLPPIIEPIELEAGKNQPFWIRVKVPR
;
A
#
# COMPACT_ATOMS: atom_id res chain seq x y z
N MET A 1 -29.63 19.95 60.91
CA MET A 1 -28.47 20.40 60.10
C MET A 1 -27.54 19.21 59.93
N LEU A 2 -27.57 18.55 58.77
CA LEU A 2 -26.74 17.38 58.48
C LEU A 2 -26.02 17.65 57.15
N ARG A 3 -24.69 17.77 57.20
CA ARG A 3 -23.84 18.11 56.06
C ARG A 3 -23.55 16.83 55.26
N THR A 4 -24.13 16.72 54.08
CA THR A 4 -23.81 15.65 53.12
C THR A 4 -22.51 16.02 52.41
N ILE A 5 -21.43 15.30 52.69
CA ILE A 5 -20.14 15.46 52.01
C ILE A 5 -20.14 14.58 50.77
N LEU A 6 -20.03 15.21 49.59
CA LEU A 6 -19.95 14.57 48.29
C LEU A 6 -18.50 14.16 48.02
N CYS A 7 -18.18 12.86 48.11
CA CYS A 7 -16.87 12.34 47.71
C CYS A 7 -16.91 11.92 46.24
N LEU A 8 -16.41 12.79 45.36
CA LEU A 8 -16.19 12.48 43.94
C LEU A 8 -14.83 11.79 43.79
N ALA A 9 -14.81 10.46 43.73
CA ALA A 9 -13.59 9.70 43.45
C ALA A 9 -13.35 9.67 41.93
N VAL A 10 -12.38 10.45 41.46
CA VAL A 10 -11.89 10.39 40.08
C VAL A 10 -10.89 9.24 39.98
N LEU A 11 -11.33 8.13 39.39
CA LEU A 11 -10.45 7.02 39.00
C LEU A 11 -9.73 7.40 37.70
N LEU A 12 -8.49 7.89 37.81
CA LEU A 12 -7.57 7.99 36.67
C LEU A 12 -7.03 6.59 36.37
N SER A 13 -7.65 5.90 35.41
CA SER A 13 -7.07 4.73 34.79
C SER A 13 -5.97 5.17 33.82
N SER A 14 -4.71 5.00 34.23
CA SER A 14 -3.57 5.14 33.33
C SER A 14 -3.56 3.97 32.34
N GLN A 15 -4.18 4.17 31.18
CA GLN A 15 -3.96 3.31 30.03
C GLN A 15 -2.55 3.60 29.51
N SER A 16 -1.58 2.81 29.94
CA SER A 16 -0.26 2.77 29.31
C SER A 16 -0.40 2.14 27.93
N VAL A 17 -0.79 2.94 26.92
CA VAL A 17 -0.61 2.56 25.52
C VAL A 17 0.90 2.50 25.32
N SER A 18 1.46 1.28 25.25
CA SER A 18 2.80 1.08 24.74
C SER A 18 2.80 1.51 23.28
N ALA A 19 3.12 2.77 23.03
CA ALA A 19 3.48 3.26 21.72
C ALA A 19 4.82 2.61 21.37
N GLN A 20 4.79 1.37 20.92
CA GLN A 20 5.90 0.77 20.21
C GLN A 20 6.24 1.77 19.10
N LYS A 21 7.40 2.42 19.22
CA LYS A 21 7.90 3.42 18.29
C LYS A 21 7.89 2.79 16.89
N ARG A 22 6.80 2.98 16.13
CA ARG A 22 6.70 2.50 14.74
C ARG A 22 7.89 3.14 14.05
N SER A 23 8.77 2.33 13.46
CA SER A 23 9.84 2.86 12.63
C SER A 23 9.25 3.84 11.64
N ASP A 24 9.83 5.04 11.56
CA ASP A 24 9.43 6.08 10.62
C ASP A 24 9.58 5.63 9.15
N TYR A 25 10.27 4.49 8.92
CA TYR A 25 10.45 3.88 7.61
C TYR A 25 9.14 3.72 6.82
N PHE A 26 8.07 3.22 7.46
CA PHE A 26 6.78 3.07 6.77
C PHE A 26 6.03 4.39 6.58
N ASN A 27 6.37 5.40 7.39
CA ASN A 27 5.72 6.70 7.39
C ASN A 27 6.41 7.73 6.49
N ALA A 28 7.53 7.39 5.87
CA ALA A 28 8.22 8.28 4.93
C ALA A 28 7.26 8.87 3.87
N PRO A 29 7.36 10.17 3.55
CA PRO A 29 6.45 10.82 2.62
C PRO A 29 6.84 10.45 1.18
N TYR A 30 6.12 9.48 0.61
CA TYR A 30 6.30 9.03 -0.77
C TYR A 30 4.97 8.62 -1.39
N GLY A 31 4.95 8.56 -2.71
CA GLY A 31 3.80 8.16 -3.51
C GLY A 31 2.83 9.30 -3.77
N GLU A 32 1.85 9.03 -4.62
CA GLU A 32 0.85 10.01 -5.04
C GLU A 32 -0.54 9.39 -5.07
N LEU A 33 -1.54 10.13 -4.58
CA LEU A 33 -2.94 9.77 -4.61
C LEU A 33 -3.47 9.92 -6.04
N LEU A 34 -3.98 8.82 -6.60
CA LEU A 34 -4.46 8.79 -7.98
C LEU A 34 -5.86 9.41 -8.08
N ALA A 35 -6.11 10.09 -9.20
CA ALA A 35 -7.39 10.72 -9.53
C ALA A 35 -8.59 9.77 -9.55
N GLY A 36 -8.36 8.45 -9.72
CA GLY A 36 -9.40 7.43 -9.62
C GLY A 36 -9.84 7.07 -8.19
N SER A 37 -9.23 7.69 -7.18
CA SER A 37 -9.67 7.52 -5.79
C SER A 37 -11.09 8.02 -5.59
N THR A 38 -11.84 7.31 -4.76
CA THR A 38 -13.21 7.68 -4.36
C THR A 38 -13.32 7.61 -2.84
N GLU A 39 -14.45 8.03 -2.28
CA GLU A 39 -14.73 7.85 -0.86
C GLU A 39 -14.76 6.38 -0.44
N ARG A 40 -15.04 5.46 -1.38
CA ARG A 40 -15.11 4.02 -1.08
C ARG A 40 -13.76 3.31 -1.21
N VAL A 41 -12.90 3.78 -2.10
CA VAL A 41 -11.61 3.14 -2.39
C VAL A 41 -10.56 4.20 -2.65
N GLY A 42 -9.53 4.22 -1.80
CA GLY A 42 -8.31 4.97 -2.06
C GLY A 42 -7.45 4.23 -3.07
N LEU A 43 -7.04 4.94 -4.13
CA LEU A 43 -6.09 4.46 -5.13
C LEU A 43 -4.87 5.38 -5.09
N TRP A 44 -3.70 4.81 -4.88
CA TRP A 44 -2.46 5.59 -4.91
C TRP A 44 -1.33 4.74 -5.45
N TRP A 45 -0.22 5.37 -5.79
CA TRP A 45 0.93 4.67 -6.33
C TRP A 45 2.24 5.11 -5.71
N SER A 46 3.25 4.26 -5.83
CA SER A 46 4.64 4.60 -5.50
C SER A 46 5.59 3.89 -6.45
N SER A 47 6.83 4.37 -6.52
CA SER A 47 7.93 3.64 -7.14
C SER A 47 8.14 2.28 -6.45
N SER A 48 8.63 1.30 -7.21
CA SER A 48 8.86 -0.09 -6.79
C SER A 48 9.76 -0.24 -5.56
N GLY A 49 10.73 0.65 -5.35
CA GLY A 49 11.68 0.55 -4.24
C GLY A 49 11.09 0.78 -2.84
N TRP A 50 9.90 1.35 -2.74
CA TRP A 50 9.28 1.69 -1.45
C TRP A 50 8.55 0.51 -0.84
N LYS A 51 8.65 0.36 0.49
CA LYS A 51 7.93 -0.68 1.25
C LYS A 51 6.65 -0.11 1.86
N ILE A 52 5.52 -0.61 1.39
CA ILE A 52 4.19 -0.10 1.72
C ILE A 52 3.55 -0.95 2.83
N SER A 53 3.50 -0.41 4.05
CA SER A 53 2.82 -1.05 5.19
C SER A 53 1.31 -1.17 4.95
N PRO A 54 0.62 -2.20 5.50
CA PRO A 54 -0.84 -2.30 5.45
C PRO A 54 -1.54 -1.05 6.02
N ASP A 55 -0.94 -0.42 7.03
CA ASP A 55 -1.53 0.70 7.76
C ASP A 55 -1.02 2.07 7.32
N LYS A 56 -0.15 2.15 6.29
CA LYS A 56 0.35 3.44 5.81
C LYS A 56 -0.84 4.30 5.33
N PRO A 57 -0.99 5.56 5.81
CA PRO A 57 -2.02 6.44 5.30
C PRO A 57 -1.77 6.76 3.81
N PRO A 58 -2.82 7.00 3.01
CA PRO A 58 -2.65 7.48 1.65
C PRO A 58 -1.80 8.75 1.61
N PRO A 59 -0.98 8.95 0.55
CA PRO A 59 -0.19 10.16 0.39
C PRO A 59 -1.09 11.39 0.17
N GLU A 60 -0.62 12.56 0.63
CA GLU A 60 -1.32 13.84 0.43
C GLU A 60 -1.09 14.41 -0.98
N THR A 61 0.10 14.15 -1.54
CA THR A 61 0.46 14.55 -2.91
C THR A 61 -0.48 13.89 -3.90
N LYS A 62 -1.09 14.67 -4.78
CA LYS A 62 -2.00 14.18 -5.82
C LYS A 62 -1.24 13.91 -7.11
N GLY A 63 -1.59 12.81 -7.78
CA GLY A 63 -1.02 12.37 -9.05
C GLY A 63 -2.11 11.95 -10.02
N ARG A 64 -1.87 12.15 -11.33
CA ARG A 64 -2.85 11.76 -12.36
C ARG A 64 -2.69 10.32 -12.82
N THR A 65 -1.48 9.77 -12.76
CA THR A 65 -1.14 8.47 -13.34
C THR A 65 0.00 7.82 -12.57
N ILE A 66 0.12 6.50 -12.71
CA ILE A 66 1.34 5.78 -12.38
C ILE A 66 2.39 6.14 -13.44
N VAL A 67 3.62 6.42 -13.00
CA VAL A 67 4.72 6.77 -13.91
C VAL A 67 5.84 5.73 -13.81
N ILE A 68 6.17 5.11 -14.94
CA ILE A 68 7.32 4.21 -15.10
C ILE A 68 8.21 4.83 -16.19
N ARG A 69 9.51 4.90 -15.94
CA ARG A 69 10.52 5.36 -16.89
C ARG A 69 11.54 4.25 -17.07
N ALA A 70 11.77 3.84 -18.30
CA ALA A 70 12.63 2.72 -18.66
C ALA A 70 13.19 2.93 -20.06
N ALA A 71 14.41 2.45 -20.30
CA ALA A 71 14.99 2.38 -21.63
C ALA A 71 14.39 1.21 -22.44
N ARG A 72 14.69 1.22 -23.74
CA ARG A 72 14.36 0.09 -24.63
C ARG A 72 15.00 -1.19 -24.07
N ASN A 73 14.26 -2.30 -24.08
CA ASN A 73 14.69 -3.58 -23.49
C ASN A 73 14.89 -3.58 -21.95
N GLU A 74 14.50 -2.56 -21.20
CA GLU A 74 14.48 -2.63 -19.74
C GLU A 74 13.17 -3.20 -19.20
N ALA A 75 13.21 -3.67 -17.95
CA ALA A 75 12.03 -4.01 -17.19
C ALA A 75 12.00 -3.14 -15.94
N GLU A 76 10.95 -2.34 -15.80
CA GLU A 76 10.78 -1.44 -14.67
C GLU A 76 9.42 -1.61 -14.03
N ALA A 77 9.31 -1.18 -12.77
CA ALA A 77 8.11 -1.42 -12.00
C ALA A 77 7.65 -0.23 -11.17
N ALA A 78 6.36 -0.25 -10.85
CA ALA A 78 5.73 0.61 -9.87
C ALA A 78 4.73 -0.22 -9.05
N GLN A 79 4.26 0.34 -7.94
CA GLN A 79 3.24 -0.28 -7.12
C GLN A 79 1.94 0.52 -7.22
N LEU A 80 0.86 -0.13 -7.64
CA LEU A 80 -0.51 0.36 -7.46
C LEU A 80 -1.00 -0.11 -6.09
N VAL A 81 -1.53 0.78 -5.27
CA VAL A 81 -2.11 0.46 -3.98
C VAL A 81 -3.60 0.68 -4.01
N VAL A 82 -4.34 -0.36 -3.60
CA VAL A 82 -5.78 -0.31 -3.39
C VAL A 82 -6.03 -0.36 -1.90
N ARG A 83 -6.71 0.66 -1.36
CA ARG A 83 -7.11 0.76 0.04
C ARG A 83 -8.62 0.97 0.13
N PRO A 84 -9.42 -0.10 0.19
CA PRO A 84 -10.86 0.05 0.25
C PRO A 84 -11.31 0.45 1.67
N THR A 85 -12.41 1.18 1.78
CA THR A 85 -13.02 1.55 3.09
C THR A 85 -13.91 0.46 3.65
N VAL A 86 -14.37 -0.46 2.79
CA VAL A 86 -15.13 -1.66 3.11
C VAL A 86 -14.45 -2.87 2.46
N SER A 87 -14.55 -4.06 3.04
CA SER A 87 -13.89 -5.23 2.47
C SER A 87 -14.46 -5.54 1.07
N LEU A 88 -13.57 -5.81 0.11
CA LEU A 88 -13.93 -6.16 -1.26
C LEU A 88 -13.70 -7.65 -1.49
N LYS A 89 -14.72 -8.36 -1.93
CA LYS A 89 -14.64 -9.78 -2.31
C LYS A 89 -14.61 -9.92 -3.83
N GLY A 90 -13.93 -10.95 -4.33
CA GLY A 90 -13.85 -11.21 -5.77
C GLY A 90 -13.09 -10.12 -6.54
N PHE A 91 -12.18 -9.39 -5.89
CA PHE A 91 -11.40 -8.34 -6.53
C PHE A 91 -10.49 -8.94 -7.59
N THR A 92 -10.50 -8.34 -8.78
CA THR A 92 -9.59 -8.70 -9.87
C THR A 92 -8.86 -7.45 -10.35
N VAL A 93 -7.62 -7.65 -10.81
CA VAL A 93 -6.81 -6.61 -11.43
C VAL A 93 -6.17 -7.20 -12.68
N ARG A 94 -6.24 -6.45 -13.78
CA ARG A 94 -5.72 -6.85 -15.08
C ARG A 94 -5.06 -5.65 -15.75
N SER A 95 -3.97 -5.89 -16.46
CA SER A 95 -3.33 -4.93 -17.34
C SER A 95 -3.81 -5.11 -18.79
N GLY A 96 -3.90 -4.00 -19.51
CA GLY A 96 -4.09 -4.00 -20.96
C GLY A 96 -2.79 -3.72 -21.71
N ALA A 97 -2.85 -3.69 -23.03
CA ALA A 97 -1.76 -3.15 -23.84
C ALA A 97 -1.62 -1.64 -23.57
N LEU A 98 -0.38 -1.14 -23.57
CA LEU A 98 -0.12 0.30 -23.47
C LEU A 98 0.12 0.85 -24.86
N THR A 99 -0.60 1.91 -25.22
CA THR A 99 -0.45 2.60 -26.50
C THR A 99 0.29 3.92 -26.31
N GLY A 100 1.17 4.26 -27.26
CA GLY A 100 1.96 5.47 -27.25
C GLY A 100 1.87 6.25 -28.56
N PRO A 101 2.62 7.37 -28.66
CA PRO A 101 2.68 8.20 -29.86
C PRO A 101 3.05 7.39 -31.11
N GLY A 102 2.53 7.81 -32.28
CA GLY A 102 2.85 7.17 -33.56
C GLY A 102 2.38 5.72 -33.68
N GLY A 103 1.42 5.28 -32.85
CA GLY A 103 0.91 3.90 -32.87
C GLY A 103 1.81 2.89 -32.15
N ALA A 104 2.85 3.36 -31.45
CA ALA A 104 3.70 2.49 -30.64
C ALA A 104 2.87 1.71 -29.60
N THR A 105 3.21 0.45 -29.37
CA THR A 105 2.48 -0.41 -28.44
C THR A 105 3.43 -1.25 -27.58
N ILE A 106 3.15 -1.33 -26.28
CA ILE A 106 3.67 -2.36 -25.38
C ILE A 106 2.53 -3.38 -25.19
N PRO A 107 2.65 -4.60 -25.75
CA PRO A 107 1.58 -5.60 -25.67
C PRO A 107 1.23 -5.97 -24.22
N ALA A 108 -0.01 -6.37 -23.94
CA ALA A 108 -0.45 -6.73 -22.58
C ALA A 108 0.44 -7.80 -21.91
N LYS A 109 0.96 -8.77 -22.70
CA LYS A 109 1.89 -9.81 -22.20
C LYS A 109 3.21 -9.25 -21.63
N ASN A 110 3.54 -8.00 -21.93
CA ASN A 110 4.71 -7.30 -21.41
C ASN A 110 4.42 -6.50 -20.13
N VAL A 111 3.16 -6.48 -19.66
CA VAL A 111 2.74 -5.80 -18.44
C VAL A 111 2.21 -6.84 -17.45
N GLU A 112 3.01 -7.13 -16.43
CA GLU A 112 2.68 -8.09 -15.40
C GLU A 112 2.13 -7.38 -14.15
N VAL A 113 1.11 -7.96 -13.53
CA VAL A 113 0.57 -7.50 -12.24
C VAL A 113 0.70 -8.64 -11.23
N LEU A 114 1.51 -8.42 -10.20
CA LEU A 114 1.73 -9.38 -9.11
C LEU A 114 1.12 -8.84 -7.82
N LYS A 115 0.61 -9.74 -6.97
CA LYS A 115 0.16 -9.35 -5.63
C LYS A 115 1.37 -9.14 -4.75
N VAL A 116 1.45 -8.04 -4.04
CA VAL A 116 2.44 -7.88 -2.97
C VAL A 116 1.91 -8.56 -1.71
N ARG A 117 2.55 -9.63 -1.26
CA ARG A 117 2.18 -10.35 -0.04
C ARG A 117 2.93 -9.76 1.16
N TYR A 118 2.29 -9.82 2.32
CA TYR A 118 2.89 -9.46 3.60
C TYR A 118 3.44 -10.70 4.31
N VAL A 119 4.66 -10.58 4.85
CA VAL A 119 5.28 -11.58 5.72
C VAL A 119 5.41 -10.98 7.11
N ASN A 120 4.94 -11.69 8.14
CA ASN A 120 5.11 -11.26 9.52
C ASN A 120 6.53 -11.55 9.99
N VAL A 121 7.37 -10.52 10.03
CA VAL A 121 8.73 -10.60 10.57
C VAL A 121 8.66 -10.31 12.05
N THR A 122 9.04 -11.28 12.88
CA THR A 122 9.00 -11.18 14.35
C THR A 122 10.37 -10.94 14.97
N HIS A 123 11.45 -11.29 14.26
CA HIS A 123 12.82 -11.18 14.73
C HIS A 123 13.61 -10.25 13.80
N PRO A 124 14.01 -9.06 14.25
CA PRO A 124 14.88 -8.19 13.47
C PRO A 124 16.31 -8.74 13.50
N THR A 125 16.98 -8.73 12.35
CA THR A 125 18.37 -9.22 12.21
C THR A 125 19.41 -8.12 12.40
N ASP A 126 19.00 -6.86 12.40
CA ASP A 126 19.85 -5.70 12.61
C ASP A 126 19.07 -4.53 13.25
N LYS A 127 19.79 -3.44 13.58
CA LYS A 127 19.24 -2.27 14.26
C LYS A 127 18.33 -1.38 13.38
N SER A 128 18.34 -1.59 12.06
CA SER A 128 17.51 -0.85 11.09
C SER A 128 16.20 -1.57 10.77
N SER A 129 16.12 -2.87 11.11
CA SER A 129 14.95 -3.71 10.92
C SER A 129 13.95 -3.54 12.07
N VAL A 130 12.66 -3.53 11.74
CA VAL A 130 11.59 -3.57 12.73
C VAL A 130 10.68 -4.77 12.54
N PRO A 131 10.20 -5.40 13.63
CA PRO A 131 9.14 -6.36 13.55
C PRO A 131 7.88 -5.78 12.89
N GLY A 132 7.16 -6.60 12.13
CA GLY A 132 5.91 -6.21 11.49
C GLY A 132 5.62 -6.94 10.19
N LEU A 133 4.58 -6.49 9.50
CA LEU A 133 4.16 -7.03 8.20
C LEU A 133 4.95 -6.39 7.06
N TRP A 134 5.90 -7.12 6.51
CA TRP A 134 6.77 -6.66 5.43
C TRP A 134 6.24 -7.04 4.04
N PRO A 135 6.10 -6.08 3.11
CA PRO A 135 5.65 -6.32 1.74
C PRO A 135 6.83 -6.80 0.89
N ASP A 136 6.89 -8.10 0.59
CA ASP A 136 8.05 -8.65 -0.13
C ASP A 136 7.71 -9.70 -1.18
N PRO A 137 7.02 -10.82 -0.86
CA PRO A 137 6.78 -11.83 -1.89
C PRO A 137 5.83 -11.29 -2.96
N LEU A 138 6.11 -11.62 -4.21
CA LEU A 138 5.35 -11.19 -5.39
C LEU A 138 4.65 -12.37 -6.09
N PRO A 139 3.74 -13.12 -5.42
CA PRO A 139 3.04 -14.20 -6.08
C PRO A 139 2.15 -13.70 -7.24
N PRO A 140 1.99 -14.51 -8.30
CA PRO A 140 1.02 -14.24 -9.35
C PRO A 140 -0.42 -14.27 -8.80
N ILE A 141 -1.31 -13.56 -9.47
CA ILE A 141 -2.75 -13.55 -9.15
C ILE A 141 -3.44 -14.57 -10.04
N ILE A 142 -3.80 -15.71 -9.47
CA ILE A 142 -4.41 -16.83 -10.19
C ILE A 142 -5.94 -16.82 -10.03
N GLU A 143 -6.42 -16.38 -8.88
CA GLU A 143 -7.83 -16.31 -8.51
C GLU A 143 -8.21 -14.90 -8.05
N PRO A 144 -9.51 -14.51 -8.11
CA PRO A 144 -9.98 -13.30 -7.45
C PRO A 144 -9.61 -13.28 -5.96
N ILE A 145 -9.27 -12.11 -5.44
CA ILE A 145 -8.78 -11.96 -4.07
C ILE A 145 -9.73 -11.13 -3.20
N GLU A 146 -9.62 -11.30 -1.89
CA GLU A 146 -10.27 -10.43 -0.92
C GLU A 146 -9.32 -9.30 -0.50
N LEU A 147 -9.85 -8.08 -0.43
CA LEU A 147 -9.16 -6.91 0.09
C LEU A 147 -9.82 -6.49 1.40
N GLU A 148 -9.01 -6.35 2.46
CA GLU A 148 -9.48 -5.96 3.79
C GLU A 148 -9.80 -4.46 3.85
N ALA A 149 -10.91 -4.12 4.52
CA ALA A 149 -11.27 -2.74 4.82
C ALA A 149 -10.15 -1.99 5.56
N GLY A 150 -9.83 -0.78 5.09
CA GLY A 150 -8.86 0.08 5.74
C GLY A 150 -7.41 -0.40 5.65
N LYS A 151 -7.09 -1.40 4.81
CA LYS A 151 -5.71 -1.87 4.61
C LYS A 151 -5.24 -1.62 3.20
N ASN A 152 -3.96 -1.31 3.06
CA ASN A 152 -3.32 -1.25 1.76
C ASN A 152 -3.11 -2.67 1.23
N GLN A 153 -3.56 -2.92 0.00
CA GLN A 153 -3.09 -4.04 -0.82
C GLN A 153 -2.31 -3.47 -2.01
N PRO A 154 -0.97 -3.57 -2.00
CA PRO A 154 -0.16 -3.21 -3.14
C PRO A 154 -0.17 -4.29 -4.22
N PHE A 155 -0.05 -3.86 -5.46
CA PHE A 155 0.09 -4.65 -6.66
C PHE A 155 1.31 -4.16 -7.40
N TRP A 156 2.26 -5.07 -7.63
CA TRP A 156 3.49 -4.77 -8.33
C TRP A 156 3.24 -4.85 -9.83
N ILE A 157 3.27 -3.69 -10.49
CA ILE A 157 3.08 -3.55 -11.93
C ILE A 157 4.46 -3.49 -12.56
N ARG A 158 4.85 -4.55 -13.29
CA ARG A 158 6.12 -4.63 -13.99
C ARG A 158 5.91 -4.51 -15.49
N VAL A 159 6.59 -3.58 -16.13
CA VAL A 159 6.53 -3.33 -17.57
C VAL A 159 7.86 -3.69 -18.20
N LYS A 160 7.85 -4.63 -19.16
CA LYS A 160 9.00 -4.95 -20.01
C LYS A 160 8.92 -4.14 -21.31
N VAL A 161 9.78 -3.15 -21.48
CA VAL A 161 9.85 -2.38 -22.72
C VAL A 161 10.38 -3.28 -23.84
N PRO A 162 9.69 -3.37 -25.00
CA PRO A 162 10.17 -4.14 -26.14
C PRO A 162 11.56 -3.72 -26.61
N ARG A 163 12.24 -4.64 -27.31
CA ARG A 163 13.56 -4.42 -27.92
C ARG A 163 13.50 -3.55 -29.16
#